data_AF-G9QQR7-F1
#
_entry.id   AF-G9QQR7-F1
#
_cell.length_a   1.000
_cell.length_b   1.000
_cell.length_c   1.000
_cell.angle_alpha   90.00
_cell.angle_beta   90.00
_cell.angle_gamma   90.00
#
_symmetry.space_group_name_H-M   'P 1'
#
loop_
_entity.id
_entity.type
_entity.pdbx_description
1 polymer ?
#
loop_
_entity_poly.entity_id
_entity_poly.type
_entity_poly.pdbx_seq_one_letter_code
_entity_poly.pdbx_strand_id
1 'polypeptide(L)'
;MASGERIGAFALTEPEAGVNAANLKTTAVKKGDKYILNGIKHYITNATEADIFTVMAVTDPSKGAKGITSFIVEKDFPGFHVGAVENKMGLRGSHSAEIILEDCEVPVQNVLGEEGQGYVNALKILVNSGQA
;
A
#
# COMPACT_ATOMS: atom_id res chain seq x y z
N MET A 1 12.86 2.95 -11.61
CA MET A 1 13.18 2.63 -10.20
C MET A 1 14.67 2.38 -9.99
N ALA A 2 15.30 1.40 -10.66
CA ALA A 2 16.75 1.14 -10.49
C ALA A 2 17.65 2.35 -10.85
N SER A 3 17.23 3.19 -11.79
CA SER A 3 17.89 4.47 -12.15
C SER A 3 17.66 5.61 -11.14
N GLY A 4 16.75 5.44 -10.17
CA GLY A 4 16.31 6.52 -9.27
C GLY A 4 15.27 7.48 -9.85
N GLU A 5 14.93 7.39 -11.15
CA GLU A 5 13.97 8.29 -11.81
C GLU A 5 12.52 8.09 -11.39
N ARG A 6 12.20 6.92 -10.82
CA ARG A 6 10.90 6.65 -10.20
C ARG A 6 11.13 6.13 -8.80
N ILE A 7 10.44 6.72 -7.84
CA ILE A 7 10.57 6.39 -6.43
C ILE A 7 9.43 5.46 -6.02
N GLY A 8 9.76 4.42 -5.25
CA GLY A 8 8.80 3.46 -4.70
C GLY A 8 8.49 3.73 -3.24
N ALA A 9 7.27 3.44 -2.83
CA ALA A 9 6.84 3.45 -1.44
C ALA A 9 6.08 2.16 -1.07
N PHE A 10 6.14 1.79 0.20
CA PHE A 10 5.52 0.57 0.73
C PHE A 10 4.40 0.93 1.70
N ALA A 11 3.16 0.60 1.33
CA ALA A 11 1.95 1.08 1.98
C ALA A 11 1.20 -0.05 2.69
N LEU A 12 1.65 -0.36 3.91
CA LEU A 12 1.07 -1.39 4.78
C LEU A 12 0.23 -0.80 5.91
N THR A 13 0.86 0.02 6.73
CA THR A 13 0.34 0.55 7.99
C THR A 13 -0.91 1.39 7.79
N GLU A 14 -1.86 1.24 8.70
CA GLU A 14 -3.11 1.99 8.75
C GLU A 14 -3.29 2.58 10.16
N PRO A 15 -4.12 3.62 10.33
CA PRO A 15 -4.39 4.21 11.65
C PRO A 15 -4.88 3.17 12.67
N GLU A 16 -5.75 2.25 12.25
CA GLU A 16 -6.32 1.19 13.10
C GLU A 16 -5.53 -0.13 13.07
N ALA A 17 -4.54 -0.26 12.17
CA ALA A 17 -3.78 -1.50 11.96
C ALA A 17 -2.27 -1.22 11.83
N GLY A 18 -1.63 -0.92 12.96
CA GLY A 18 -0.18 -0.76 13.07
C GLY A 18 0.57 -2.05 13.41
N VAL A 19 0.22 -2.68 14.54
CA VAL A 19 0.94 -3.88 15.04
C VAL A 19 0.43 -5.18 14.42
N ASN A 20 -0.84 -5.22 14.01
CA ASN A 20 -1.46 -6.41 13.42
C ASN A 20 -1.81 -6.20 11.95
N ALA A 21 -0.82 -6.43 11.08
CA ALA A 21 -0.97 -6.35 9.63
C ALA A 21 -1.96 -7.37 9.03
N ALA A 22 -2.47 -8.33 9.81
CA ALA A 22 -3.52 -9.25 9.36
C ALA A 22 -4.94 -8.65 9.48
N ASN A 23 -5.10 -7.49 10.12
CA ASN A 23 -6.41 -6.85 10.38
C ASN A 23 -6.57 -5.52 9.63
N LEU A 24 -6.00 -5.43 8.43
CA LEU A 24 -6.16 -4.26 7.56
C LEU A 24 -7.64 -3.97 7.28
N LYS A 25 -7.94 -2.69 7.08
CA LYS A 25 -9.26 -2.12 6.78
C LYS A 25 -9.34 -1.57 5.37
N THR A 26 -8.22 -1.23 4.74
CA THR A 26 -8.22 -0.88 3.31
C THR A 26 -8.79 -2.04 2.52
N THR A 27 -9.83 -1.79 1.75
CA THR A 27 -10.54 -2.80 0.95
C THR A 27 -10.18 -2.68 -0.52
N ALA A 28 -10.30 -3.78 -1.26
CA ALA A 28 -10.18 -3.82 -2.71
C ALA A 28 -11.29 -4.69 -3.29
N VAL A 29 -12.24 -4.09 -4.00
CA VAL A 29 -13.39 -4.80 -4.58
C VAL A 29 -13.21 -4.90 -6.10
N LYS A 30 -13.22 -6.13 -6.62
CA LYS A 30 -13.12 -6.37 -8.07
C LYS A 30 -14.38 -5.89 -8.79
N LYS A 31 -14.22 -5.07 -9.82
CA LYS A 31 -15.27 -4.60 -10.74
C LYS A 31 -14.78 -4.76 -12.18
N GLY A 32 -15.09 -5.91 -12.79
CA GLY A 32 -14.67 -6.23 -14.15
C GLY A 32 -13.15 -6.41 -14.26
N ASP A 33 -12.51 -5.53 -15.00
CA ASP A 33 -11.06 -5.51 -15.30
C ASP A 33 -10.24 -4.63 -14.33
N LYS A 34 -10.88 -4.09 -13.29
CA LYS A 34 -10.22 -3.31 -12.23
C LYS A 34 -10.66 -3.72 -10.82
N TYR A 35 -9.89 -3.28 -9.83
CA TYR A 35 -10.25 -3.20 -8.43
C TYR A 35 -10.54 -1.75 -8.06
N ILE A 36 -11.49 -1.57 -7.16
CA ILE A 36 -11.75 -0.29 -6.51
C ILE A 36 -11.22 -0.38 -5.09
N LEU A 37 -10.20 0.42 -4.79
CA LEU A 37 -9.54 0.47 -3.49
C LEU A 37 -10.10 1.61 -2.65
N ASN A 38 -10.40 1.31 -1.39
CA ASN A 38 -10.89 2.30 -0.42
C ASN A 38 -10.21 2.12 0.93
N GLY A 39 -9.60 3.20 1.45
CA GLY A 39 -8.94 3.20 2.75
C GLY A 39 -7.89 4.29 2.92
N ILE A 40 -7.26 4.31 4.09
CA ILE A 40 -6.19 5.25 4.43
C ILE A 40 -4.98 4.45 4.91
N LYS A 41 -3.81 4.76 4.33
CA LYS A 41 -2.52 4.27 4.78
C LYS A 41 -1.80 5.37 5.51
N HIS A 42 -1.13 5.02 6.61
CA HIS A 42 -0.55 5.97 7.56
C HIS A 42 0.95 5.76 7.70
N TYR A 43 1.70 6.84 7.91
CA TYR A 43 3.17 6.83 8.04
C TYR A 43 3.92 6.24 6.83
N ILE A 44 3.44 6.48 5.60
CA ILE A 44 4.08 5.91 4.42
C ILE A 44 5.31 6.72 4.03
N THR A 45 6.48 6.09 4.13
CA THR A 45 7.77 6.73 3.80
C THR A 45 7.87 7.00 2.30
N ASN A 46 8.42 8.17 1.95
CA ASN A 46 8.53 8.73 0.60
C ASN A 46 7.18 9.03 -0.09
N ALA A 47 6.07 9.06 0.63
CA ALA A 47 4.75 9.15 0.00
C ALA A 47 4.53 10.42 -0.85
N THR A 48 5.22 11.51 -0.53
CA THR A 48 5.18 12.77 -1.28
C THR A 48 6.03 12.75 -2.55
N GLU A 49 7.03 11.88 -2.66
CA GLU A 49 7.96 11.78 -3.78
C GLU A 49 7.75 10.53 -4.64
N ALA A 50 7.08 9.51 -4.09
CA ALA A 50 6.89 8.24 -4.75
C ALA A 50 5.93 8.32 -5.95
N ASP A 51 6.30 7.60 -7.00
CA ASP A 51 5.48 7.44 -8.20
C ASP A 51 4.72 6.12 -8.19
N ILE A 52 5.22 5.14 -7.42
CA ILE A 52 4.72 3.77 -7.38
C ILE A 52 4.60 3.32 -5.93
N PHE A 53 3.48 2.70 -5.60
CA PHE A 53 3.14 2.25 -4.26
C PHE A 53 2.79 0.77 -4.26
N THR A 54 3.45 0.00 -3.40
CA THR A 54 2.99 -1.35 -3.07
C THR A 54 1.96 -1.25 -1.95
N VAL A 55 0.68 -1.38 -2.29
CA VAL A 55 -0.45 -1.23 -1.37
C VAL A 55 -1.00 -2.59 -0.97
N MET A 56 -1.14 -2.84 0.33
CA MET A 56 -1.84 -4.03 0.83
C MET A 56 -3.30 -3.69 1.12
N ALA A 57 -4.23 -4.43 0.54
CA ALA A 57 -5.66 -4.26 0.75
C ALA A 57 -6.39 -5.60 0.85
N VAL A 58 -7.50 -5.63 1.59
CA VAL A 58 -8.34 -6.80 1.81
C VAL A 58 -9.27 -7.00 0.61
N THR A 59 -9.07 -8.10 -0.11
CA THR A 59 -9.98 -8.55 -1.18
C THR A 59 -11.02 -9.57 -0.68
N ASP A 60 -10.71 -10.30 0.41
CA ASP A 60 -11.64 -11.27 1.00
C ASP A 60 -11.58 -11.23 2.55
N PRO A 61 -12.47 -10.49 3.23
CA PRO A 61 -12.42 -10.36 4.69
C PRO A 61 -12.67 -11.67 5.43
N SER A 62 -13.30 -12.68 4.79
CA SER A 62 -13.60 -13.97 5.42
C SER A 62 -12.34 -14.82 5.65
N LYS A 63 -11.24 -14.50 4.97
CA LYS A 63 -9.99 -15.27 5.00
C LYS A 63 -8.89 -14.67 5.90
N GLY A 64 -9.19 -13.58 6.62
CA GLY A 64 -8.21 -12.88 7.46
C GLY A 64 -6.95 -12.52 6.66
N ALA A 65 -5.77 -12.89 7.18
CA ALA A 65 -4.49 -12.63 6.50
C ALA A 65 -4.40 -13.18 5.06
N LYS A 66 -5.07 -14.30 4.77
CA LYS A 66 -5.10 -14.92 3.41
C LYS A 66 -6.07 -14.21 2.45
N GLY A 67 -6.80 -13.22 2.96
CA GLY A 67 -7.67 -12.34 2.19
C GLY A 67 -7.02 -11.03 1.76
N ILE A 68 -5.74 -10.83 2.11
CA ILE A 68 -4.99 -9.61 1.78
C ILE A 68 -4.27 -9.81 0.45
N THR A 69 -4.39 -8.84 -0.44
CA THR A 69 -3.72 -8.80 -1.74
C THR A 69 -2.79 -7.58 -1.81
N SER A 70 -1.66 -7.73 -2.49
CA SER A 70 -0.74 -6.63 -2.77
C SER A 70 -1.02 -6.06 -4.17
N PHE A 71 -1.01 -4.74 -4.28
CA PHE A 71 -1.26 -4.02 -5.52
C PHE A 71 -0.11 -3.07 -5.83
N ILE A 72 0.19 -2.90 -7.11
CA ILE A 72 1.00 -1.79 -7.62
C ILE A 72 0.07 -0.64 -7.98
N VAL A 73 0.13 0.45 -7.23
CA VAL A 73 -0.69 1.65 -7.43
C VAL A 73 0.21 2.80 -7.86
N GLU A 74 -0.13 3.51 -8.92
CA GLU A 74 0.61 4.69 -9.36
C GLU A 74 -0.06 5.96 -8.82
N LYS A 75 0.75 6.99 -8.55
CA LYS A 75 0.28 8.23 -7.90
C LYS A 75 -0.81 8.98 -8.66
N ASP A 76 -0.93 8.73 -9.96
CA ASP A 76 -1.83 9.40 -10.89
C ASP A 76 -3.09 8.58 -11.17
N PHE A 77 -3.24 7.40 -10.55
CA PHE A 77 -4.46 6.62 -10.66
C PHE A 77 -5.65 7.41 -10.07
N PRO A 78 -6.82 7.41 -10.75
CA PRO A 78 -8.02 8.07 -10.23
C PRO A 78 -8.34 7.57 -8.83
N GLY A 79 -8.62 8.49 -7.90
CA GLY A 79 -8.93 8.20 -6.50
C GLY A 79 -7.72 7.99 -5.58
N PHE A 80 -6.50 8.17 -6.09
CA PHE A 80 -5.29 8.21 -5.26
C PHE A 80 -4.98 9.64 -4.81
N HIS A 81 -4.74 9.83 -3.51
CA HIS A 81 -4.33 11.11 -2.95
C HIS A 81 -3.22 10.94 -1.91
N VAL A 82 -2.28 11.88 -1.89
CA VAL A 82 -1.35 12.05 -0.75
C VAL A 82 -2.02 12.96 0.26
N GLY A 83 -2.15 12.49 1.49
CA GLY A 83 -2.78 13.20 2.60
C GLY A 83 -1.80 14.04 3.40
N ALA A 84 -2.01 14.12 4.72
CA ALA A 84 -1.19 14.95 5.59
C ALA A 84 0.27 14.46 5.65
N VAL A 85 1.22 15.40 5.57
CA VAL A 85 2.64 15.12 5.78
C VAL A 85 2.97 15.17 7.27
N GLU A 86 3.68 14.16 7.74
CA GLU A 86 3.95 13.93 9.15
C GLU A 86 4.99 14.89 9.72
N ASN A 87 4.63 15.61 10.78
CA ASN A 87 5.58 16.42 11.53
C ASN A 87 6.27 15.57 12.61
N LYS A 88 7.42 15.00 12.24
CA LYS A 88 8.18 14.07 13.07
C LYS A 88 9.21 14.76 13.97
N MET A 89 9.46 14.17 15.13
CA MET A 89 10.50 14.61 16.07
C MET A 89 11.93 14.47 15.49
N GLY A 90 12.17 13.42 14.70
CA GLY A 90 13.44 13.15 14.01
C GLY A 90 13.21 12.59 12.60
N LEU A 91 14.30 12.25 11.88
CA LEU A 91 14.24 11.79 10.47
C LEU A 91 13.46 12.75 9.55
N ARG A 92 13.61 14.07 9.78
CA ARG A 92 12.81 15.10 9.08
C ARG A 92 13.07 15.17 7.57
N GLY A 93 14.24 14.70 7.11
CA GLY A 93 14.55 14.57 5.68
C GLY A 93 13.99 13.31 5.01
N SER A 94 13.43 12.38 5.78
CA SER A 94 12.63 11.26 5.26
C SER A 94 11.17 11.64 5.36
N HIS A 95 10.55 12.01 4.24
CA HIS A 95 9.16 12.41 4.26
C HIS A 95 8.26 11.19 4.47
N SER A 96 7.23 11.39 5.27
CA SER A 96 6.20 10.38 5.50
C SER A 96 4.87 11.08 5.46
N ALA A 97 3.88 10.48 4.82
CA ALA A 97 2.56 11.05 4.72
C ALA A 97 1.50 9.96 4.77
N GLU A 98 0.25 10.40 4.90
CA GLU A 98 -0.90 9.59 4.58
C GLU A 98 -1.00 9.33 3.08
N ILE A 99 -1.58 8.20 2.73
CA ILE A 99 -2.11 7.94 1.40
C ILE A 99 -3.58 7.61 1.56
N ILE A 100 -4.42 8.31 0.80
CA ILE A 100 -5.86 8.17 0.81
C ILE A 100 -6.27 7.53 -0.52
N LEU A 101 -7.04 6.46 -0.43
CA LEU A 101 -7.61 5.74 -1.55
C LEU A 101 -9.13 5.93 -1.46
N GLU A 102 -9.69 6.73 -2.35
CA GLU A 102 -11.11 7.04 -2.42
C GLU A 102 -11.63 6.61 -3.78
N ASP A 103 -12.30 5.46 -3.82
CA ASP A 103 -12.68 4.77 -5.05
C ASP A 103 -11.53 4.64 -6.05
N CYS A 104 -10.33 4.36 -5.54
CA CYS A 104 -9.11 4.31 -6.34
C CYS A 104 -9.15 3.16 -7.35
N GLU A 105 -9.01 3.48 -8.64
CA GLU A 105 -9.11 2.49 -9.71
C GLU A 105 -7.76 1.83 -10.01
N VAL A 106 -7.67 0.51 -9.84
CA VAL A 106 -6.44 -0.26 -10.05
C VAL A 106 -6.69 -1.42 -11.01
N PRO A 107 -6.01 -1.50 -12.17
CA PRO A 107 -6.19 -2.61 -13.11
C PRO A 107 -5.93 -3.99 -12.46
N VAL A 108 -6.64 -5.04 -12.89
CA VAL A 108 -6.43 -6.41 -12.35
C VAL A 108 -5.01 -6.92 -12.56
N GLN A 109 -4.34 -6.48 -13.64
CA GLN A 109 -2.95 -6.84 -13.94
C GLN A 109 -1.94 -6.21 -12.96
N ASN A 110 -2.35 -5.21 -12.17
CA ASN A 110 -1.53 -4.56 -11.16
C ASN A 110 -1.55 -5.30 -9.81
N VAL A 111 -2.24 -6.45 -9.72
CA VAL A 111 -2.06 -7.37 -8.61
C VAL A 111 -0.61 -7.89 -8.61
N LEU A 112 0.09 -7.67 -7.51
CA LEU A 112 1.47 -8.11 -7.35
C LEU A 112 1.49 -9.56 -6.84
N GLY A 113 1.73 -10.49 -7.75
CA GLY A 113 1.65 -11.93 -7.48
C GLY A 113 0.23 -12.44 -7.67
N GLU A 114 -0.32 -13.10 -6.65
CA GLU A 114 -1.66 -13.69 -6.69
C GLU A 114 -2.59 -13.04 -5.65
N GLU A 115 -3.90 -13.03 -5.94
CA GLU A 115 -4.92 -12.63 -4.97
C GLU A 115 -4.78 -13.45 -3.67
N GLY A 116 -4.84 -12.78 -2.51
CA GLY A 116 -4.71 -13.41 -1.19
C GLY A 116 -3.26 -13.68 -0.73
N GLN A 117 -2.24 -13.41 -1.55
CA GLN A 117 -0.83 -13.58 -1.18
C GLN A 117 -0.18 -12.31 -0.61
N GLY A 118 -0.93 -11.22 -0.46
CA GLY A 118 -0.38 -9.92 -0.08
C GLY A 118 0.28 -9.91 1.31
N TYR A 119 -0.29 -10.64 2.27
CA TYR A 119 0.32 -10.76 3.60
C TYR A 119 1.68 -11.49 3.56
N VAL A 120 1.76 -12.58 2.79
CA VAL A 120 3.02 -13.34 2.59
C VAL A 120 4.06 -12.47 1.88
N ASN A 121 3.64 -11.71 0.86
CA ASN A 121 4.53 -10.79 0.15
C ASN A 121 5.08 -9.70 1.09
N ALA A 122 4.22 -9.11 1.91
CA ALA A 122 4.63 -8.12 2.91
C ALA A 122 5.66 -8.70 3.90
N LEU A 123 5.42 -9.90 4.43
CA LEU A 123 6.37 -10.57 5.33
C LEU A 123 7.70 -10.89 4.67
N LYS A 124 7.69 -11.39 3.42
CA LYS A 124 8.93 -11.66 2.67
C LYS A 124 9.76 -10.39 2.50
N ILE A 125 9.11 -9.27 2.19
CA ILE A 125 9.79 -7.97 2.10
C ILE A 125 10.36 -7.61 3.47
N LEU A 126 9.53 -7.51 4.51
CA LEU A 126 9.94 -7.01 5.83
C LEU A 126 11.00 -7.88 6.54
N VAL A 127 10.89 -9.21 6.45
CA VAL A 127 11.79 -10.13 7.15
C VAL A 127 13.12 -10.28 6.43
N ASN A 128 13.11 -10.26 5.09
CA ASN A 128 14.30 -10.56 4.31
C ASN A 128 15.02 -9.31 3.76
N SER A 129 14.37 -8.15 3.67
CA SER A 129 14.99 -6.94 3.11
C SER A 129 16.07 -6.32 3.99
N GLY A 130 16.17 -6.74 5.25
CA GLY A 130 17.22 -6.31 6.18
C GLY A 130 18.42 -7.26 6.26
N GLN A 131 18.41 -8.37 5.51
CA GLN A 131 19.53 -9.31 5.43
C GLN A 131 20.24 -9.16 4.07
N ALA A 132 20.95 -8.05 3.91
CA ALA A 132 21.90 -7.82 2.83
C ALA A 132 23.20 -7.26 3.41
#